data_AF-A0A0G4KHU5-F1
#
_entry.id   AF-A0A0G4KHU5-F1
#
_cell.length_a   1.000
_cell.length_b   1.000
_cell.length_c   1.000
_cell.angle_alpha   90.00
_cell.angle_beta   90.00
_cell.angle_gamma   90.00
#
_symmetry.space_group_name_H-M   'P 1'
#
loop_
_entity.id
_entity.type
_entity.pdbx_description
1 polymer ?
#
loop_
_entity_poly.entity_id
_entity_poly.type
_entity_poly.pdbx_seq_one_letter_code
_entity_poly.pdbx_strand_id
1 'polypeptide(L)'
;MAATNTKTVQAGDQLGFKVNSELGHPGPQAVYLSKAPGAAQEYKGDGDWFKIYELTYSEINEQGIQWATFLNNQGVHNFTFTLPKELPDGEY
;
A
#
# COMPACT_ATOMS: atom_id res chain seq x y z
N MET A 1 24.04 -10.77 9.36
CA MET A 1 22.66 -11.27 9.60
C MET A 1 21.70 -10.18 9.14
N ALA A 2 20.66 -10.53 8.37
CA ALA A 2 19.65 -9.57 7.95
C ALA A 2 18.92 -9.00 9.18
N ALA A 3 18.72 -7.68 9.23
CA ALA A 3 18.19 -6.97 10.41
C ALA A 3 16.67 -6.74 10.35
N THR A 4 15.98 -7.38 9.40
CA THR A 4 14.55 -7.17 9.13
C THR A 4 13.74 -8.37 9.60
N ASN A 5 12.52 -8.11 10.08
CA ASN A 5 11.55 -9.12 10.49
C ASN A 5 10.37 -9.13 9.51
N THR A 6 9.71 -10.28 9.38
CA THR A 6 8.43 -10.41 8.67
C THR A 6 7.28 -10.39 9.67
N LYS A 7 6.09 -9.98 9.20
CA LYS A 7 4.85 -9.99 9.97
C LYS A 7 3.90 -11.01 9.38
N THR A 8 3.51 -12.00 10.16
CA THR A 8 2.48 -12.98 9.76
C THR A 8 1.10 -12.33 9.75
N VAL A 9 0.36 -12.52 8.66
CA VAL A 9 -1.00 -12.02 8.41
C VAL A 9 -1.76 -13.07 7.59
N GLN A 10 -3.09 -12.98 7.55
CA GLN A 10 -3.94 -13.85 6.74
C GLN A 10 -4.41 -13.14 5.47
N ALA A 11 -4.62 -13.90 4.39
CA ALA A 11 -5.32 -13.41 3.21
C ALA A 11 -6.71 -12.87 3.62
N GLY A 12 -7.09 -11.69 3.14
CA GLY A 12 -8.31 -11.00 3.56
C GLY A 12 -8.16 -10.08 4.79
N ASP A 13 -7.01 -10.07 5.47
CA ASP A 13 -6.76 -9.11 6.55
C ASP A 13 -6.75 -7.67 6.03
N GLN A 14 -7.22 -6.74 6.86
CA GLN A 14 -7.01 -5.31 6.64
C GLN A 14 -5.67 -4.89 7.25
N LEU A 15 -4.80 -4.35 6.41
CA LEU A 15 -3.50 -3.81 6.76
C LEU A 15 -3.44 -2.31 6.46
N GLY A 16 -2.37 -1.65 6.87
CA GLY A 16 -2.19 -0.23 6.59
C GLY A 16 -0.87 0.30 7.10
N PHE A 17 -0.57 1.53 6.69
CA PHE A 17 0.61 2.27 7.11
C PHE A 17 0.20 3.58 7.77
N LYS A 18 0.93 3.96 8.82
CA LYS A 18 0.87 5.30 9.39
C LYS A 18 1.88 6.19 8.66
N VAL A 19 1.48 7.43 8.38
CA VAL A 19 2.34 8.48 7.87
C VAL A 19 2.89 9.25 9.06
N ASN A 20 4.19 9.57 9.06
CA ASN A 20 4.85 10.18 10.23
C ASN A 20 4.27 11.56 10.61
N SER A 21 3.97 12.39 9.60
CA SER A 21 3.29 13.68 9.76
C SER A 21 1.97 13.64 9.00
N GLU A 22 1.95 13.98 7.71
CA GLU A 22 0.80 13.84 6.82
C GLU A 22 1.27 13.51 5.40
N LEU A 23 0.38 13.00 4.55
CA LEU A 23 0.64 12.90 3.12
C LEU A 23 0.55 14.30 2.50
N GLY A 24 1.68 15.03 2.50
CA GLY A 24 1.72 16.46 2.16
C GLY A 24 1.69 16.81 0.67
N HIS A 25 1.76 15.82 -0.23
CA HIS A 25 1.65 16.03 -1.68
C HIS A 25 0.45 15.27 -2.24
N PRO A 26 -0.61 15.96 -2.68
CA PRO A 26 -1.79 15.31 -3.26
C PRO A 26 -1.43 14.46 -4.48
N GLY A 27 -1.95 13.25 -4.55
CA GLY A 27 -1.63 12.33 -5.64
C GLY A 27 -2.26 10.94 -5.47
N PRO A 28 -2.10 10.07 -6.47
CA PRO A 28 -2.58 8.70 -6.38
C PRO A 28 -1.76 7.90 -5.38
N GLN A 29 -2.40 6.92 -4.76
CA GLN A 29 -1.78 5.93 -3.90
C GLN A 29 -2.03 4.55 -4.50
N ALA A 30 -1.01 3.71 -4.50
CA ALA A 30 -1.13 2.32 -4.92
C ALA A 30 -0.33 1.41 -3.97
N VAL A 31 -0.84 0.21 -3.74
CA VAL A 31 -0.16 -0.84 -2.99
C VAL A 31 0.06 -2.01 -3.91
N TYR A 32 1.27 -2.56 -3.86
CA TYR A 32 1.69 -3.70 -4.64
C TYR A 32 2.23 -4.79 -3.73
N LEU A 33 2.17 -6.03 -4.21
CA LEU A 33 2.86 -7.16 -3.61
C LEU A 33 3.78 -7.78 -4.66
N SER A 34 4.88 -8.37 -4.21
CA SER A 34 5.75 -9.21 -5.02
C SER A 34 6.06 -10.46 -4.22
N LYS A 35 5.78 -11.64 -4.77
CA LYS A 35 6.09 -12.88 -4.05
C LYS A 35 7.59 -13.08 -3.95
N ALA A 36 8.12 -13.28 -2.75
CA ALA A 36 9.51 -13.64 -2.55
C ALA A 36 9.74 -15.10 -3.02
N PRO A 37 10.86 -15.41 -3.71
CA PRO A 37 11.19 -16.78 -4.10
C PRO A 37 11.67 -17.64 -2.91
N GLY A 38 11.92 -17.02 -1.75
CA GLY A 38 12.35 -17.63 -0.51
C GLY A 38 12.01 -16.70 0.66
N ALA A 39 12.91 -16.57 1.64
CA ALA A 39 12.74 -15.61 2.73
C ALA A 39 12.74 -14.17 2.19
N ALA A 40 11.72 -13.37 2.52
CA ALA A 40 11.60 -11.97 2.12
C ALA A 40 12.77 -11.12 2.66
N GLN A 41 13.38 -11.53 3.77
CA GLN A 41 14.57 -10.89 4.35
C GLN A 41 15.81 -10.97 3.42
N GLU A 42 15.85 -11.95 2.52
CA GLU A 42 16.92 -12.15 1.55
C GLU A 42 16.51 -11.72 0.13
N TYR A 43 15.24 -11.37 -0.05
CA TYR A 43 14.68 -11.02 -1.34
C TYR A 43 15.07 -9.59 -1.75
N LYS A 44 15.50 -9.44 -3.00
CA LYS A 44 15.93 -8.15 -3.56
C LYS A 44 14.78 -7.29 -4.08
N GLY A 45 13.56 -7.83 -4.18
CA GLY A 45 12.41 -7.12 -4.75
C GLY A 45 12.44 -7.01 -6.28
N ASP A 46 13.21 -7.85 -6.96
CA ASP A 46 13.48 -7.81 -8.41
C ASP A 46 12.63 -8.77 -9.26
N GLY A 47 11.67 -9.44 -8.64
CA GLY A 47 10.65 -10.26 -9.30
C GLY A 47 9.40 -9.48 -9.72
N ASP A 48 8.35 -10.21 -10.04
CA ASP A 48 7.10 -9.64 -10.53
C ASP A 48 6.28 -8.96 -9.43
N TRP A 49 5.82 -7.75 -9.74
CA TRP A 49 4.95 -6.96 -8.87
C TRP A 49 3.54 -6.89 -9.44
N PHE A 50 2.54 -7.04 -8.58
CA PHE A 50 1.13 -6.87 -8.95
C PHE A 50 0.44 -5.91 -8.00
N LYS A 51 -0.43 -5.05 -8.56
CA LYS A 51 -1.18 -4.05 -7.81
C LYS A 51 -2.33 -4.74 -7.07
N ILE A 52 -2.49 -4.46 -5.78
CA ILE A 52 -3.61 -4.96 -4.96
C ILE A 52 -4.59 -3.87 -4.53
N TYR A 53 -4.18 -2.61 -4.61
CA TYR A 53 -4.99 -1.47 -4.21
C TYR A 53 -4.61 -0.23 -4.99
N GLU A 54 -5.60 0.61 -5.28
CA GLU A 54 -5.43 1.92 -5.87
C GLU A 54 -6.44 2.90 -5.30
N LEU A 55 -5.97 4.08 -4.94
CA LEU A 55 -6.77 5.23 -4.54
C LEU A 55 -6.32 6.42 -5.37
N THR A 56 -7.18 6.91 -6.25
CA THR A 56 -6.86 7.99 -7.18
C THR A 56 -7.46 9.31 -6.70
N TYR A 57 -8.56 9.74 -7.30
CA TYR A 57 -9.26 10.98 -7.03
C TYR A 57 -10.67 10.68 -6.51
N SER A 58 -11.21 11.56 -5.68
CA SER A 58 -12.60 11.50 -5.24
C SER A 58 -13.54 12.12 -6.27
N GLU A 59 -13.11 13.23 -6.87
CA GLU A 59 -13.87 13.93 -7.90
C GLU A 59 -12.97 14.81 -8.77
N ILE A 60 -13.50 15.25 -9.91
CA ILE A 60 -12.92 16.30 -10.74
C ILE A 60 -13.99 17.39 -10.85
N ASN A 61 -13.67 18.59 -10.40
CA ASN A 61 -14.59 19.72 -10.36
C ASN A 61 -13.94 20.98 -10.96
N GLU A 62 -14.60 22.14 -10.84
CA GLU A 62 -14.10 23.41 -11.40
C GLU A 62 -12.76 23.86 -10.81
N GLN A 63 -12.40 23.36 -9.62
CA GLN A 63 -11.13 23.61 -8.94
C GLN A 63 -10.05 22.58 -9.35
N GLY A 64 -10.38 21.63 -10.24
CA GLY A 64 -9.48 20.60 -10.74
C GLY A 64 -9.68 19.24 -10.08
N ILE A 65 -8.62 18.43 -10.05
CA ILE A 65 -8.63 17.09 -9.47
C ILE A 65 -8.63 17.20 -7.94
N GLN A 66 -9.63 16.58 -7.30
CA GLN A 66 -9.67 16.40 -5.86
C GLN A 66 -9.11 15.03 -5.51
N TRP A 67 -7.93 15.00 -4.92
CA TRP A 67 -7.25 13.75 -4.60
C TRP A 67 -7.89 13.07 -3.40
N ALA A 68 -8.18 11.77 -3.52
CA ALA A 68 -8.81 11.02 -2.43
C ALA A 68 -7.86 10.83 -1.22
N THR A 69 -6.56 11.03 -1.41
CA THR A 69 -5.54 11.08 -0.36
C THR A 69 -5.47 12.43 0.37
N PHE A 70 -6.25 13.43 -0.07
CA PHE A 70 -6.17 14.81 0.40
C PHE A 70 -7.56 15.39 0.67
N LEU A 71 -8.16 14.96 1.79
CA LEU A 71 -9.54 15.30 2.14
C LEU A 71 -9.61 16.67 2.80
N ASN A 72 -10.55 17.52 2.38
CA ASN A 72 -10.73 18.87 2.93
C ASN A 72 -9.43 19.71 2.93
N ASN A 73 -8.61 19.55 1.89
CA ASN A 73 -7.32 20.22 1.77
C ASN A 73 -6.31 19.86 2.88
N GLN A 74 -6.41 18.63 3.42
CA GLN A 74 -5.52 18.05 4.42
C GLN A 74 -5.06 16.66 4.00
N GLY A 75 -3.77 16.34 4.22
CA GLY A 75 -3.22 15.04 3.90
C GLY A 75 -3.72 13.95 4.86
N VAL A 76 -3.95 12.74 4.35
CA VAL A 76 -4.22 11.60 5.24
C VAL A 76 -3.00 11.29 6.12
N HIS A 77 -3.26 10.90 7.36
CA HIS A 77 -2.22 10.48 8.33
C HIS A 77 -1.98 8.97 8.34
N ASN A 78 -2.83 8.22 7.66
CA ASN A 78 -2.73 6.77 7.51
C ASN A 78 -3.53 6.35 6.28
N PHE A 79 -3.28 5.14 5.82
CA PHE A 79 -4.12 4.48 4.84
C PHE A 79 -4.20 2.99 5.13
N THR A 80 -5.33 2.40 4.78
CA THR A 80 -5.57 0.97 4.93
C THR A 80 -5.97 0.35 3.60
N PHE A 81 -5.69 -0.94 3.46
CA PHE A 81 -6.04 -1.76 2.31
C PHE A 81 -6.30 -3.19 2.81
N THR A 82 -7.05 -3.96 2.03
CA THR A 82 -7.36 -5.36 2.36
C THR A 82 -6.57 -6.28 1.45
N LEU A 83 -5.94 -7.30 2.02
CA LEU A 83 -5.26 -8.31 1.22
C LEU A 83 -6.27 -9.11 0.38
N PRO A 84 -5.94 -9.48 -0.87
CA PRO A 84 -6.80 -10.35 -1.65
C PRO A 84 -7.08 -11.66 -0.89
N LYS A 85 -8.34 -12.10 -0.84
CA LYS A 85 -8.71 -13.36 -0.17
C LYS A 85 -8.11 -14.60 -0.83
N GLU A 86 -7.82 -14.50 -2.13
CA GLU A 86 -7.23 -15.55 -2.95
C GLU A 86 -5.70 -15.45 -3.03
N LEU A 87 -5.08 -14.57 -2.24
CA LEU A 87 -3.64 -14.40 -2.21
C LEU A 87 -2.98 -15.73 -1.78
N PRO A 88 -2.10 -16.33 -2.60
CA PRO A 88 -1.45 -17.59 -2.22
C PRO A 88 -0.57 -17.42 -0.98
N ASP A 89 -0.45 -18.47 -0.17
CA ASP A 89 0.47 -18.46 0.96
C ASP A 89 1.93 -18.26 0.51
N GLY A 90 2.69 -17.54 1.31
CA GLY A 90 4.11 -17.25 1.08
C GLY A 90 4.55 -15.94 1.70
N GLU A 91 5.84 -15.65 1.59
CA GLU A 91 6.38 -14.33 1.91
C GLU A 91 6.33 -13.44 0.67
N TYR A 92 6.03 -12.16 0.91
CA TYR A 92 5.88 -11.11 -0.09
C TYR A 92 6.68 -9.88 0.36
#